data_AF-A0A5E4IGT3-F1
#
_entry.id   AF-A0A5E4IGT3-F1
#
_cell.length_a   1.000
_cell.length_b   1.000
_cell.length_c   1.000
_cell.angle_alpha   90.00
_cell.angle_beta   90.00
_cell.angle_gamma   90.00
#
_symmetry.space_group_name_H-M   'P 1'
#
loop_
_entity.id
_entity.type
_entity.pdbx_description
1 polymer ?
#
loop_
_entity_poly.entity_id
_entity_poly.type
_entity_poly.pdbx_seq_one_letter_code
_entity_poly.pdbx_strand_id
1 'polypeptide(L)'
;MLASYESDYAASWGRKVRNEIQAHPDELRVRISDDSSAANHWDTTEGGGMNSMGVAGAITGKPAHVLIIDDPVKNREQAESPTYREKTWEWWQGTARERLNPLPWAPFGVVIVMATRWHLDDLSGRLLARKVDQTEEAQYILPWYEYRLPALALENDPLGRQPGEALWPEKYSREALLSIKADISPYDWESEYQQSPILKAGSLFRREYFQPIEVLA
;
A
#
# COMPACT_ATOMS: atom_id res chain seq x y z
N MET A 1 -2.87 8.73 -10.80
CA MET A 1 -3.43 7.39 -11.12
C MET A 1 -3.59 6.63 -9.82
N LEU A 2 -4.67 5.86 -9.68
CA LEU A 2 -4.93 5.00 -8.52
C LEU A 2 -5.23 3.59 -9.00
N ALA A 3 -4.56 2.60 -8.42
CA ALA A 3 -4.84 1.19 -8.63
C ALA A 3 -5.24 0.54 -7.31
N SER A 4 -6.23 -0.34 -7.32
CA SER A 4 -6.60 -1.15 -6.15
C SER A 4 -6.87 -2.60 -6.55
N TYR A 5 -7.04 -3.54 -5.60
CA TYR A 5 -7.28 -4.94 -5.92
C TYR A 5 -8.46 -5.17 -6.90
N GLU A 6 -9.42 -4.24 -6.96
CA GLU A 6 -10.59 -4.32 -7.83
C GLU A 6 -10.94 -2.97 -8.48
N SER A 7 -11.37 -3.02 -9.74
CA SER A 7 -11.60 -1.84 -10.57
C SER A 7 -12.75 -0.97 -10.08
N ASP A 8 -13.85 -1.56 -9.63
CA ASP A 8 -15.03 -0.80 -9.18
C ASP A 8 -14.75 -0.12 -7.83
N TYR A 9 -14.05 -0.80 -6.93
CA TYR A 9 -13.53 -0.20 -5.71
C TYR A 9 -12.58 0.97 -6.02
N ALA A 10 -11.63 0.81 -6.94
CA ALA A 10 -10.76 1.91 -7.37
C ALA A 10 -11.56 3.08 -7.98
N ALA A 11 -12.55 2.80 -8.83
CA ALA A 11 -13.42 3.82 -9.43
C ALA A 11 -14.25 4.57 -8.37
N SER A 12 -14.50 3.98 -7.22
CA SER A 12 -15.17 4.67 -6.10
C SER A 12 -14.35 5.84 -5.58
N TRP A 13 -13.02 5.71 -5.52
CA TRP A 13 -12.12 6.81 -5.15
C TRP A 13 -12.10 7.90 -6.19
N GLY A 14 -12.02 7.54 -7.48
CA GLY A 14 -12.10 8.50 -8.58
C GLY A 14 -13.40 9.31 -8.54
N ARG A 15 -14.54 8.65 -8.26
CA ARG A 15 -15.83 9.31 -8.05
C ARG A 15 -15.81 10.28 -6.86
N LYS A 16 -15.28 9.86 -5.70
CA LYS A 16 -15.23 10.70 -4.49
C LYS A 16 -14.43 11.98 -4.76
N VAL A 17 -13.21 11.86 -5.28
CA VAL A 17 -12.35 13.02 -5.56
C VAL A 17 -13.01 13.97 -6.56
N ARG A 18 -13.61 13.44 -7.63
CA ARG A 18 -14.33 14.25 -8.61
C ARG A 18 -15.48 15.02 -7.98
N ASN A 19 -16.29 14.35 -7.15
CA ASN A 19 -17.43 14.96 -6.49
C ASN A 19 -17.00 16.04 -5.50
N GLU A 20 -15.89 15.83 -4.76
CA GLU A 20 -15.33 16.86 -3.87
C GLU A 20 -14.89 18.11 -4.65
N ILE A 21 -14.25 17.93 -5.82
CA ILE A 21 -13.89 19.06 -6.70
C ILE A 21 -15.14 19.81 -7.17
N GLN A 22 -16.20 19.10 -7.55
CA GLN A 22 -17.45 19.70 -8.01
C GLN A 22 -18.22 20.40 -6.89
N ALA A 23 -18.15 19.89 -5.66
CA ALA A 23 -18.84 20.45 -4.50
C ALA A 23 -18.19 21.74 -3.96
N HIS A 24 -16.90 21.95 -4.24
CA HIS A 24 -16.12 23.08 -3.71
C HIS A 24 -15.50 23.96 -4.81
N PRO A 25 -16.30 24.52 -5.73
CA PRO A 25 -15.77 25.32 -6.83
C PRO A 25 -15.05 26.58 -6.34
N ASP A 26 -15.50 27.21 -5.26
CA ASP A 26 -14.92 28.48 -4.81
C ASP A 26 -13.63 28.30 -3.98
N GLU A 27 -13.40 27.09 -3.44
CA GLU A 27 -12.23 26.77 -2.62
C GLU A 27 -11.09 26.18 -3.46
N LEU A 28 -11.43 25.42 -4.50
CA LEU A 28 -10.48 24.73 -5.35
C LEU A 28 -10.30 25.46 -6.67
N ARG A 29 -9.05 25.54 -7.16
CA ARG A 29 -8.72 26.24 -8.43
C ARG A 29 -8.97 25.41 -9.68
N VAL A 30 -9.33 24.14 -9.53
CA VAL A 30 -9.51 23.19 -10.65
C VAL A 30 -10.99 22.90 -10.88
N ARG A 31 -11.34 22.57 -12.13
CA ARG A 31 -12.69 22.14 -12.51
C ARG A 31 -12.62 20.82 -13.26
N ILE A 32 -13.64 20.00 -13.12
CA ILE A 32 -13.79 18.78 -13.90
C ILE A 32 -14.21 19.16 -15.31
N SER A 33 -13.61 18.52 -16.31
CA SER A 33 -13.97 18.72 -17.72
C SER A 33 -15.33 18.10 -18.04
N ASP A 34 -16.15 18.79 -18.83
CA ASP A 34 -17.49 18.31 -19.21
C ASP A 34 -17.42 17.08 -20.14
N ASP A 35 -16.36 16.96 -20.93
CA ASP A 35 -16.14 15.86 -21.89
C ASP A 35 -15.48 14.61 -21.27
N SER A 36 -14.98 14.72 -20.03
CA SER A 36 -14.23 13.66 -19.35
C SER A 36 -14.49 13.68 -17.84
N SER A 37 -15.59 13.04 -17.44
CA SER A 37 -16.13 13.08 -16.08
C SER A 37 -16.60 11.72 -15.55
N ALA A 38 -16.11 10.60 -16.09
CA ALA A 38 -16.44 9.27 -15.61
C ALA A 38 -15.85 8.97 -14.22
N ALA A 39 -16.37 7.97 -13.52
CA ALA A 39 -15.95 7.65 -12.14
C ALA A 39 -14.53 7.09 -12.08
N ASN A 40 -14.21 6.20 -13.01
CA ASN A 40 -12.88 5.61 -13.17
C ASN A 40 -11.92 6.53 -13.95
N HIS A 41 -12.43 7.55 -14.62
CA HIS A 41 -11.61 8.43 -15.44
C HIS A 41 -12.23 9.82 -15.61
N TRP A 42 -11.49 10.85 -15.21
CA TRP A 42 -11.86 12.24 -15.45
C TRP A 42 -10.62 13.10 -15.64
N ASP A 43 -10.80 14.17 -16.40
CA ASP A 43 -9.78 15.20 -16.64
C ASP A 43 -10.23 16.53 -16.04
N THR A 44 -9.27 17.45 -15.86
CA THR A 44 -9.57 18.82 -15.42
C THR A 44 -9.47 19.81 -16.56
N THR A 45 -10.16 20.96 -16.44
CA THR A 45 -10.11 22.04 -17.44
C THR A 45 -8.73 22.67 -17.60
N GLU A 46 -7.89 22.59 -16.57
CA GLU A 46 -6.52 23.12 -16.54
C GLU A 46 -5.47 22.07 -16.95
N GLY A 47 -5.91 20.88 -17.39
CA GLY A 47 -5.06 19.75 -17.71
C GLY A 47 -4.76 18.84 -16.52
N GLY A 48 -4.34 17.61 -16.82
CA GLY A 48 -4.25 16.55 -15.81
C GLY A 48 -5.61 15.96 -15.44
N GLY A 49 -5.61 15.03 -14.50
CA GLY A 49 -6.80 14.25 -14.17
C GLY A 49 -6.49 13.05 -13.30
N MET A 50 -7.49 12.18 -13.14
CA MET A 50 -7.37 10.94 -12.39
C MET A 50 -7.86 9.77 -13.23
N ASN A 51 -7.06 8.71 -13.23
CA ASN A 51 -7.41 7.41 -13.78
C ASN A 51 -7.36 6.38 -12.64
N SER A 52 -8.42 5.60 -12.49
CA SER A 52 -8.62 4.60 -11.44
C SER A 52 -8.85 3.22 -12.05
N MET A 53 -8.21 2.18 -11.52
CA MET A 53 -8.21 0.84 -12.12
C MET A 53 -7.95 -0.28 -11.12
N GLY A 54 -8.28 -1.51 -11.53
CA GLY A 54 -7.88 -2.71 -10.80
C GLY A 54 -6.42 -3.11 -11.05
N VAL A 55 -5.78 -3.72 -10.06
CA VAL A 55 -4.52 -4.44 -10.20
C VAL A 55 -4.68 -5.52 -11.26
N ALA A 56 -3.69 -5.64 -12.14
CA ALA A 56 -3.73 -6.48 -13.34
C ALA A 56 -4.82 -6.13 -14.38
N GLY A 57 -5.49 -4.99 -14.22
CA GLY A 57 -6.27 -4.39 -15.30
C GLY A 57 -5.38 -3.78 -16.37
N ALA A 58 -5.91 -3.67 -17.59
CA ALA A 58 -5.20 -2.99 -18.68
C ALA A 58 -5.04 -1.50 -18.34
N ILE A 59 -3.80 -1.04 -18.22
CA ILE A 59 -3.52 0.39 -18.12
C ILE A 59 -3.46 0.94 -19.54
N THR A 60 -4.50 1.61 -20.00
CA THR A 60 -4.51 2.18 -21.35
C THR A 60 -3.78 3.52 -21.38
N GLY A 61 -2.63 3.57 -22.09
CA GLY A 61 -2.04 4.75 -22.73
C GLY A 61 -1.76 6.04 -21.93
N LYS A 62 -2.06 6.08 -20.63
CA LYS A 62 -2.06 7.32 -19.85
C LYS A 62 -0.88 7.39 -18.88
N PRO A 63 -0.09 8.47 -18.91
CA PRO A 63 1.01 8.65 -17.98
C PRO A 63 0.50 8.87 -16.55
N ALA A 64 1.35 8.59 -15.58
CA ALA A 64 1.14 8.89 -14.17
C ALA A 64 2.31 9.72 -13.65
N HIS A 65 2.03 10.92 -13.15
CA HIS A 65 2.99 11.70 -12.36
C HIS A 65 3.01 11.22 -10.90
N VAL A 66 1.83 10.79 -10.42
CA VAL A 66 1.64 10.13 -9.13
C VAL A 66 0.86 8.84 -9.36
N LEU A 67 1.40 7.73 -8.86
CA LEU A 67 0.78 6.41 -8.86
C LEU A 67 0.51 5.98 -7.41
N ILE A 68 -0.75 5.86 -7.06
CA ILE A 68 -1.20 5.31 -5.78
C ILE A 68 -1.63 3.87 -6.01
N ILE A 69 -1.10 2.94 -5.22
CA ILE A 69 -1.52 1.53 -5.20
C ILE A 69 -2.16 1.31 -3.83
N ASP A 70 -3.47 1.14 -3.79
CA ASP A 70 -4.32 1.03 -2.60
C ASP A 70 -4.80 -0.41 -2.43
N ASP A 71 -4.32 -1.11 -1.41
CA ASP A 71 -4.62 -2.51 -1.11
C ASP A 71 -4.60 -3.40 -2.38
N PRO A 72 -3.41 -3.77 -2.90
CA PRO A 72 -3.30 -4.52 -4.15
C PRO A 72 -3.76 -5.99 -4.03
N VAL A 73 -4.08 -6.45 -2.83
CA VAL A 73 -4.47 -7.83 -2.53
C VAL A 73 -5.85 -7.82 -1.89
N LYS A 74 -6.80 -8.58 -2.46
CA LYS A 74 -8.20 -8.56 -2.02
C LYS A 74 -8.42 -9.21 -0.65
N ASN A 75 -7.77 -10.35 -0.41
CA ASN A 75 -8.04 -11.20 0.74
C ASN A 75 -6.89 -12.19 0.99
N ARG A 76 -6.99 -12.92 2.11
CA ARG A 76 -6.04 -13.98 2.49
C ARG A 76 -5.84 -15.03 1.42
N GLU A 77 -6.88 -15.47 0.71
CA GLU A 77 -6.76 -16.48 -0.35
C GLU A 77 -5.83 -16.01 -1.48
N GLN A 78 -5.99 -14.78 -1.95
CA GLN A 78 -5.10 -14.20 -2.94
C GLN A 78 -3.69 -13.97 -2.39
N ALA A 79 -3.55 -13.54 -1.14
CA ALA A 79 -2.25 -13.33 -0.52
C ALA A 79 -1.42 -14.62 -0.44
N GLU A 80 -2.06 -15.73 -0.08
CA GLU A 80 -1.40 -17.03 0.05
C GLU A 80 -1.05 -17.61 -1.33
N SER A 81 -1.86 -17.32 -2.36
CA SER A 81 -1.65 -17.83 -3.71
C SER A 81 -0.38 -17.26 -4.36
N PRO A 82 0.63 -18.11 -4.66
CA PRO A 82 1.82 -17.66 -5.39
C PRO A 82 1.48 -17.09 -6.76
N THR A 83 0.46 -17.62 -7.43
CA THR A 83 0.00 -17.15 -8.74
C THR A 83 -0.51 -15.71 -8.68
N TYR A 84 -1.30 -15.36 -7.67
CA TYR A 84 -1.79 -13.98 -7.51
C TYR A 84 -0.68 -13.01 -7.11
N ARG A 85 0.24 -13.43 -6.24
CA ARG A 85 1.44 -12.65 -5.90
C ARG A 85 2.29 -12.36 -7.13
N GLU A 86 2.54 -13.38 -7.96
CA GLU A 86 3.31 -13.22 -9.19
C GLU A 86 2.60 -12.31 -10.19
N LYS A 87 1.30 -12.52 -10.41
CA LYS A 87 0.50 -11.65 -11.28
C LYS A 87 0.55 -10.18 -10.86
N THR A 88 0.50 -9.91 -9.56
CA THR A 88 0.61 -8.54 -9.01
C THR A 88 1.99 -7.96 -9.25
N TRP A 89 3.03 -8.77 -9.08
CA TRP A 89 4.41 -8.39 -9.32
C TRP A 89 4.72 -8.11 -10.79
N GLU A 90 4.29 -9.00 -11.69
CA GLU A 90 4.41 -8.82 -13.14
C GLU A 90 3.68 -7.56 -13.61
N TRP A 91 2.46 -7.33 -13.11
CA TRP A 91 1.71 -6.11 -13.38
C TRP A 91 2.46 -4.86 -12.91
N TRP A 92 3.07 -4.89 -11.73
CA TRP A 92 3.90 -3.78 -11.25
C TRP A 92 5.07 -3.52 -12.22
N GLN A 93 5.84 -4.56 -12.54
CA GLN A 93 7.08 -4.47 -13.31
C GLN A 93 6.84 -4.05 -14.77
N GLY A 94 5.88 -4.69 -15.45
CA GLY A 94 5.64 -4.54 -16.88
C GLY A 94 4.44 -3.69 -17.24
N THR A 95 3.78 -3.05 -16.27
CA THR A 95 2.62 -2.19 -16.60
C THR A 95 2.54 -0.96 -15.71
N ALA A 96 2.43 -1.10 -14.40
CA ALA A 96 2.19 0.05 -13.50
C ALA A 96 3.38 0.99 -13.46
N ARG A 97 4.59 0.46 -13.25
CA ARG A 97 5.83 1.24 -13.17
C ARG A 97 6.14 1.98 -14.48
N GLU A 98 5.85 1.37 -15.63
CA GLU A 98 6.09 1.97 -16.95
C GLU A 98 5.22 3.19 -17.24
N ARG A 99 4.16 3.43 -16.45
CA ARG A 99 3.34 4.64 -16.57
C ARG A 99 3.97 5.85 -15.92
N LEU A 100 4.94 5.67 -15.05
CA LEU A 100 5.60 6.77 -14.38
C LEU A 100 6.29 7.65 -15.42
N ASN A 101 5.78 8.86 -15.56
CA ASN A 101 6.24 9.80 -16.55
C ASN A 101 6.88 11.00 -15.84
N PRO A 102 8.14 11.34 -16.16
CA PRO A 102 8.75 12.56 -15.63
C PRO A 102 8.10 13.80 -16.26
N LEU A 103 8.09 14.89 -15.50
CA LEU A 103 7.76 16.23 -15.97
C LEU A 103 9.05 17.06 -16.11
N PRO A 104 9.05 18.13 -16.94
CA PRO A 104 10.21 19.01 -17.08
C PRO A 104 10.73 19.58 -15.75
N TRP A 105 9.83 19.74 -14.77
CA TRP A 105 10.12 20.28 -13.43
C TRP A 105 10.10 19.22 -12.32
N ALA A 106 9.79 17.95 -12.64
CA ALA A 106 9.81 16.83 -11.72
C ALA A 106 10.35 15.59 -12.46
N PRO A 107 11.66 15.30 -12.38
CA PRO A 107 12.32 14.29 -13.21
C PRO A 107 11.98 12.84 -12.81
N PHE A 108 11.08 12.65 -11.85
CA PHE A 108 10.63 11.35 -11.35
C PHE A 108 9.12 11.37 -11.10
N GLY A 109 8.48 10.22 -11.28
CA GLY A 109 7.13 9.97 -10.80
C GLY A 109 7.15 9.58 -9.31
N VAL A 110 6.09 9.92 -8.59
CA VAL A 110 5.92 9.51 -7.19
C VAL A 110 5.06 8.26 -7.14
N VAL A 111 5.49 7.26 -6.36
CA VAL A 111 4.71 6.04 -6.11
C VAL A 111 4.41 5.94 -4.63
N ILE A 112 3.14 5.71 -4.31
CA ILE A 112 2.68 5.48 -2.95
C ILE A 112 1.98 4.13 -2.95
N VAL A 113 2.47 3.20 -2.13
CA VAL A 113 1.80 1.92 -1.88
C VAL A 113 1.20 1.98 -0.49
N MET A 114 -0.12 1.97 -0.41
CA MET A 114 -0.87 1.82 0.83
C MET A 114 -1.45 0.41 0.80
N ALA A 115 -1.07 -0.44 1.74
CA ALA A 115 -1.51 -1.82 1.71
C ALA A 115 -1.51 -2.41 3.11
N THR A 116 -2.49 -3.27 3.38
CA THR A 116 -2.38 -4.27 4.43
C THR A 116 -1.26 -5.25 4.08
N ARG A 117 -0.31 -5.47 4.99
CA ARG A 117 0.74 -6.48 4.82
C ARG A 117 0.16 -7.87 5.08
N TRP A 118 -0.15 -8.61 4.02
CA TRP A 118 -0.76 -9.94 4.15
C TRP A 118 0.28 -11.06 4.23
N HIS A 119 1.39 -10.93 3.51
CA HIS A 119 2.35 -12.00 3.31
C HIS A 119 3.77 -11.41 3.14
N LEU A 120 4.82 -12.14 3.54
CA LEU A 120 6.21 -11.67 3.41
C LEU A 120 6.60 -11.32 1.96
N ASP A 121 6.00 -12.03 1.01
CA ASP A 121 6.21 -11.92 -0.44
C ASP A 121 5.04 -11.20 -1.15
N ASP A 122 4.27 -10.39 -0.44
CA ASP A 122 3.35 -9.45 -1.08
C ASP A 122 4.10 -8.34 -1.85
N LEU A 123 3.37 -7.49 -2.58
CA LEU A 123 3.97 -6.43 -3.40
C LEU A 123 4.93 -5.56 -2.58
N SER A 124 4.49 -5.10 -1.40
CA SER A 124 5.32 -4.28 -0.50
C SER A 124 6.56 -5.03 -0.02
N GLY A 125 6.42 -6.30 0.34
CA GLY A 125 7.54 -7.18 0.71
C GLY A 125 8.57 -7.31 -0.40
N ARG A 126 8.14 -7.54 -1.65
CA ARG A 126 9.03 -7.61 -2.81
C ARG A 126 9.73 -6.27 -3.10
N LEU A 127 9.01 -5.15 -2.97
CA LEU A 127 9.56 -3.81 -3.19
C LEU A 127 10.66 -3.49 -2.15
N LEU A 128 10.43 -3.82 -0.88
CA LEU A 128 11.38 -3.60 0.21
C LEU A 128 12.56 -4.58 0.18
N ALA A 129 12.33 -5.83 -0.21
CA ALA A 129 13.37 -6.87 -0.28
C ALA A 129 14.21 -6.81 -1.56
N ARG A 130 13.90 -5.89 -2.49
CA ARG A 130 14.54 -5.82 -3.79
C ARG A 130 16.04 -5.59 -3.64
N LYS A 131 16.82 -6.62 -3.98
CA LYS A 131 18.25 -6.51 -4.17
C LYS A 131 18.50 -6.05 -5.60
N VAL A 132 19.21 -4.95 -5.74
CA VAL A 132 19.68 -4.48 -7.05
C VAL A 132 21.14 -4.88 -7.13
N ASP A 133 21.52 -5.51 -8.22
CA ASP A 133 22.92 -5.79 -8.51
C ASP A 133 23.71 -4.48 -8.46
N GLN A 134 24.96 -4.55 -7.99
CA GLN A 134 25.84 -3.39 -7.88
C GLN A 134 26.36 -2.98 -9.27
N THR A 135 25.47 -2.49 -10.12
CA THR A 135 25.78 -1.92 -11.43
C THR A 135 25.88 -0.40 -11.34
N GLU A 136 26.44 0.24 -12.35
CA GLU A 136 26.49 1.71 -12.42
C GLU A 136 25.08 2.31 -12.42
N GLU A 137 24.11 1.65 -13.04
CA GLU A 137 22.72 2.11 -13.12
C GLU A 137 21.98 2.01 -11.78
N ALA A 138 22.44 1.14 -10.86
CA ALA A 138 21.81 0.96 -9.55
C ALA A 138 21.82 2.25 -8.72
N GLN A 139 22.77 3.18 -8.98
CA GLN A 139 22.85 4.47 -8.31
C GLN A 139 21.61 5.36 -8.52
N TYR A 140 20.85 5.13 -9.60
CA TYR A 140 19.66 5.92 -9.95
C TYR A 140 18.37 5.39 -9.31
N ILE A 141 18.45 4.30 -8.54
CA ILE A 141 17.28 3.71 -7.90
C ILE A 141 17.01 4.42 -6.58
N LEU A 142 15.83 5.03 -6.49
CA LEU A 142 15.38 5.64 -5.25
C LEU A 142 14.99 4.56 -4.23
N PRO A 143 15.33 4.75 -2.93
CA PRO A 143 14.93 3.82 -1.90
C PRO A 143 13.41 3.88 -1.66
N TRP A 144 12.86 2.75 -1.23
CA TRP A 144 11.52 2.72 -0.65
C TRP A 144 11.59 3.17 0.81
N TYR A 145 10.69 4.07 1.19
CA TYR A 145 10.49 4.48 2.57
C TYR A 145 9.26 3.76 3.13
N GLU A 146 9.47 2.93 4.15
CA GLU A 146 8.39 2.21 4.82
C GLU A 146 7.84 3.01 6.00
N TYR A 147 6.52 3.24 6.01
CA TYR A 147 5.79 3.77 7.15
C TYR A 147 4.85 2.68 7.67
N ARG A 148 5.27 2.00 8.74
CA ARG A 148 4.50 0.91 9.34
C ARG A 148 3.69 1.43 10.53
N LEU A 149 2.37 1.31 10.44
CA LEU A 149 1.42 1.75 11.46
C LEU A 149 0.72 0.54 12.10
N PRO A 150 1.32 -0.10 13.11
CA PRO A 150 0.71 -1.26 13.75
C PRO A 150 -0.50 -0.85 14.60
N ALA A 151 -1.48 -1.76 14.70
CA ALA A 151 -2.70 -1.57 15.47
C ALA A 151 -2.38 -1.27 16.95
N LEU A 152 -1.44 -2.01 17.54
CA LEU A 152 -0.79 -1.67 18.80
C LEU A 152 0.62 -1.17 18.52
N ALA A 153 0.93 0.05 18.96
CA ALA A 153 2.22 0.69 18.76
C ALA A 153 3.39 -0.19 19.25
N LEU A 154 4.48 -0.16 18.50
CA LEU A 154 5.75 -0.77 18.86
C LEU A 154 6.75 0.32 19.24
N GLU A 155 7.97 -0.07 19.60
CA GLU A 155 9.07 0.90 19.74
C GLU A 155 9.29 1.67 18.42
N ASN A 156 9.60 2.96 18.53
CA ASN A 156 9.81 3.87 17.39
C ASN A 156 8.58 4.01 16.46
N ASP A 157 7.37 4.05 17.04
CA ASP A 157 6.15 4.28 16.28
C ASP A 157 6.21 5.60 15.48
N PRO A 158 5.89 5.60 14.16
CA PRO A 158 6.00 6.80 13.33
C PRO A 158 5.12 7.97 13.78
N LEU A 159 4.07 7.73 14.58
CA LEU A 159 3.18 8.76 15.10
C LEU A 159 3.59 9.20 16.53
N GLY A 160 4.67 8.66 17.09
CA GLY A 160 5.14 8.99 18.43
C GLY A 160 4.33 8.36 19.57
N ARG A 161 3.53 7.33 19.27
CA ARG A 161 2.74 6.59 20.25
C ARG A 161 3.63 5.79 21.21
N GLN A 162 3.19 5.64 22.46
CA GLN A 162 3.84 4.75 23.41
C GLN A 162 3.55 3.28 23.05
N PRO A 163 4.51 2.36 23.24
CA PRO A 163 4.28 0.94 22.96
C PRO A 163 3.01 0.39 23.62
N GLY A 164 2.16 -0.26 22.81
CA GLY A 164 0.88 -0.80 23.23
C GLY A 164 -0.32 0.16 23.14
N GLU A 165 -0.12 1.42 22.74
CA GLU A 165 -1.23 2.33 22.42
C GLU A 165 -1.91 1.94 21.10
N ALA A 166 -3.24 2.06 21.06
CA ALA A 166 -4.04 1.78 19.88
C ALA A 166 -3.80 2.82 18.77
N LEU A 167 -3.83 2.40 17.51
CA LEU A 167 -3.68 3.30 16.35
C LEU A 167 -4.85 4.26 16.19
N TRP A 168 -6.05 3.77 16.50
CA TRP A 168 -7.28 4.52 16.38
C TRP A 168 -8.22 4.18 17.54
N PRO A 169 -7.93 4.69 18.75
CA PRO A 169 -8.64 4.29 19.97
C PRO A 169 -10.15 4.55 19.94
N GLU A 170 -10.60 5.58 19.21
CA GLU A 170 -12.02 5.91 19.04
C GLU A 170 -12.78 4.85 18.24
N LYS A 171 -12.09 4.12 17.36
CA LYS A 171 -12.69 3.05 16.55
C LYS A 171 -12.40 1.66 17.10
N TYR A 172 -11.17 1.44 17.54
CA TYR A 172 -10.68 0.20 18.14
C TYR A 172 -9.87 0.53 19.38
N SER A 173 -10.52 0.43 20.55
CA SER A 173 -9.82 0.56 21.82
C SER A 173 -8.76 -0.52 21.99
N ARG A 174 -7.82 -0.29 22.90
CA ARG A 174 -6.78 -1.26 23.22
C ARG A 174 -7.38 -2.60 23.66
N GLU A 175 -8.43 -2.57 24.47
CA GLU A 175 -9.13 -3.76 24.96
C GLU A 175 -9.78 -4.53 23.81
N ALA A 176 -10.40 -3.83 22.84
CA ALA A 176 -10.97 -4.45 21.65
C ALA A 176 -9.89 -5.11 20.80
N LEU A 177 -8.75 -4.45 20.59
CA LEU A 177 -7.61 -5.01 19.86
C LEU A 177 -7.03 -6.25 20.54
N LEU A 178 -6.93 -6.25 21.88
CA LEU A 178 -6.50 -7.41 22.65
C LEU A 178 -7.49 -8.57 22.58
N SER A 179 -8.80 -8.27 22.56
CA SER A 179 -9.83 -9.28 22.34
C SER A 179 -9.69 -9.93 20.96
N ILE A 180 -9.49 -9.13 19.91
CA ILE A 180 -9.26 -9.63 18.55
C ILE A 180 -7.99 -10.49 18.50
N LYS A 181 -6.89 -9.99 19.08
CA LYS A 181 -5.61 -10.72 19.16
C LYS A 181 -5.74 -12.10 19.81
N ALA A 182 -6.63 -12.24 20.80
CA ALA A 182 -6.87 -13.50 21.49
C ALA A 182 -7.73 -14.48 20.66
N ASP A 183 -8.54 -13.98 19.73
CA ASP A 183 -9.50 -14.77 18.95
C ASP A 183 -8.95 -15.25 17.60
N ILE A 184 -8.07 -14.46 16.98
CA ILE A 184 -7.51 -14.79 15.65
C ILE A 184 -6.15 -15.49 15.73
N SER A 185 -5.72 -16.07 14.61
CA SER A 185 -4.42 -16.72 14.55
C SER A 185 -3.27 -15.71 14.73
N PRO A 186 -2.15 -16.09 15.38
CA PRO A 186 -0.98 -15.22 15.47
C PRO A 186 -0.46 -14.76 14.10
N TYR A 187 -0.60 -15.61 13.08
CA TYR A 187 -0.21 -15.26 11.72
C TYR A 187 -1.06 -14.11 11.15
N ASP A 188 -2.39 -14.19 11.30
CA ASP A 188 -3.30 -13.13 10.84
C ASP A 188 -3.12 -11.85 11.65
N TRP A 189 -2.93 -11.96 12.97
CA TRP A 189 -2.64 -10.82 13.85
C TRP A 189 -1.36 -10.08 13.43
N GLU A 190 -0.24 -10.81 13.31
CA GLU A 190 1.04 -10.19 12.97
C GLU A 190 1.00 -9.56 11.57
N SER A 191 0.28 -10.18 10.63
CA SER A 191 0.15 -9.66 9.26
C SER A 191 -0.80 -8.46 9.18
N GLU A 192 -2.09 -8.64 9.49
CA GLU A 192 -3.14 -7.65 9.23
C GLU A 192 -3.17 -6.51 10.25
N TYR A 193 -2.85 -6.79 11.51
CA TYR A 193 -2.95 -5.80 12.58
C TYR A 193 -1.60 -5.16 12.89
N GLN A 194 -0.55 -5.95 13.04
CA GLN A 194 0.79 -5.42 13.34
C GLN A 194 1.61 -5.06 12.10
N GLN A 195 1.10 -5.35 10.89
CA GLN A 195 1.76 -5.02 9.62
C GLN A 195 3.17 -5.64 9.51
N SER A 196 3.34 -6.84 10.07
CA SER A 196 4.60 -7.58 10.14
C SER A 196 4.37 -9.08 9.85
N PRO A 197 4.07 -9.45 8.59
CA PRO A 197 3.85 -10.83 8.21
C PRO A 197 5.01 -11.72 8.65
N ILE A 198 4.68 -12.90 9.16
CA ILE A 198 5.65 -13.93 9.55
C ILE A 198 5.53 -15.14 8.62
N LEU A 199 6.49 -16.07 8.67
CA LEU A 199 6.29 -17.34 7.97
C LEU A 199 5.15 -18.11 8.64
N LYS A 200 4.21 -18.62 7.85
CA LYS A 200 3.09 -19.44 8.35
C LYS A 200 3.54 -20.70 9.08
N ALA A 201 4.71 -21.25 8.73
CA ALA A 201 5.36 -22.35 9.44
C ALA A 201 6.22 -21.89 10.64
N GLY A 202 6.53 -20.59 10.74
CA GLY A 202 7.36 -19.99 11.79
C GLY A 202 6.67 -19.87 13.15
N SER A 203 5.37 -20.14 13.23
CA SER A 203 4.60 -20.24 14.48
C SER A 203 4.99 -21.44 15.36
N LEU A 204 5.90 -22.31 14.91
CA LEU A 204 6.46 -23.40 15.74
C LEU A 204 7.30 -22.89 16.91
N PHE A 205 7.91 -21.70 16.79
CA PHE A 205 8.83 -21.19 17.80
C PHE A 205 8.46 -19.77 18.21
N ARG A 206 7.89 -19.62 19.41
CA ARG A 206 7.63 -18.31 20.02
C ARG A 206 8.88 -17.84 20.74
N ARG A 207 9.18 -16.54 20.72
CA ARG A 207 10.28 -15.95 21.51
C ARG A 207 10.18 -16.34 22.99
N GLU A 208 8.94 -16.44 23.50
CA GLU A 208 8.58 -16.91 24.83
C GLU A 208 9.14 -18.30 25.19
N TYR A 209 9.37 -19.15 24.19
CA TYR A 209 9.89 -20.51 24.38
C TYR A 209 11.39 -20.51 24.64
N PHE A 210 12.08 -19.40 24.41
CA PHE A 210 13.52 -19.29 24.56
C PHE A 210 13.83 -18.45 25.80
N GLN A 211 14.54 -19.05 26.75
CA GLN A 211 15.15 -18.29 27.84
C GLN A 211 16.52 -17.78 27.39
N PRO A 212 16.79 -16.46 27.49
CA PRO A 212 18.13 -15.94 27.27
C PRO A 212 19.06 -16.52 28.34
N ILE A 213 20.16 -17.13 27.90
CA ILE A 213 21.23 -17.62 28.76
C ILE A 213 22.37 -16.60 28.73
N GLU A 214 22.81 -16.17 29.91
CA GLU A 214 24.04 -15.38 30.04
C GLU A 214 25.23 -16.28 29.67
N VAL A 215 25.93 -15.89 28.60
CA VAL A 215 27.22 -16.49 28.27
C VAL A 215 28.25 -15.84 29.20
N LEU A 216 28.70 -16.59 30.21
CA LEU A 216 29.85 -16.19 31.02
C LEU A 216 31.06 -16.11 30.08
N ALA A 217 31.58 -14.89 29.91
CA ALA A 217 32.81 -14.60 29.18
C ALA A 217 34.05 -15.08 29.95
#